data_AF-A0A952U1J4-F1
#
_entry.id   AF-A0A952U1J4-F1
#
_cell.length_a   1.000
_cell.length_b   1.000
_cell.length_c   1.000
_cell.angle_alpha   90.00
_cell.angle_beta   90.00
_cell.angle_gamma   90.00
#
_symmetry.space_group_name_H-M   'P 1'
#
loop_
_entity.id
_entity.type
_entity.pdbx_description
1 polymer ?
#
loop_
_entity_poly.entity_id
_entity_poly.type
_entity_poly.pdbx_seq_one_letter_code
_entity_poly.pdbx_strand_id
1 'polypeptide(L)'
;MGDVVKDSSEKATEASAVKAPEAPTDLRGTHHSSWFPSGEPEKSKQDSANLANKGTIPELSIEQSESTNTAHSFRGWIADSLASPEDKKVFQDYNKLAAELGSAPLTDTQKLQIENLPPDQKEMYRGTLNDLINLKNGKISPADYMMNTLSRAADLAEANGRSPDSWNYLKPSQGELFKNYIGLTMSEKPLGIARDTGRELVGGGPNIAGSALETMYQSIIGKNHSAGEGFNTNITDSTDPNNSITHHFREFLLVGYNRGKYVADKAAAYIDSPAENPGDVRDGYFAGMLGAALSSGDISPRQAADLTKWAYTKHGGTQPPWGAENIAGKFLDPDKHYNIKDWLKAYRDRQD
;
A
#
# COMPACT_ATOMS: atom_id res chain seq x y z
N MET A 1 42.16 -50.53 33.87
CA MET A 1 42.53 -51.93 34.13
C MET A 1 41.33 -52.78 33.78
N GLY A 2 41.48 -53.74 32.87
CA GLY A 2 40.44 -54.70 32.50
C GLY A 2 39.97 -54.54 31.05
N ASP A 3 40.71 -55.18 30.16
CA ASP A 3 40.49 -55.33 28.72
C ASP A 3 39.29 -56.25 28.37
N VAL A 4 39.07 -56.35 27.05
CA VAL A 4 38.58 -57.52 26.27
C VAL A 4 37.12 -57.41 25.79
N VAL A 5 36.75 -57.51 24.51
CA VAL A 5 37.37 -57.50 23.16
C VAL A 5 36.22 -57.80 22.19
N LYS A 6 36.25 -57.17 21.00
CA LYS A 6 35.84 -57.62 19.65
C LYS A 6 34.52 -58.42 19.47
N ASP A 7 33.79 -58.27 18.37
CA ASP A 7 34.28 -58.16 17.00
C ASP A 7 33.15 -57.74 16.05
N SER A 8 33.57 -57.17 14.90
CA SER A 8 33.08 -57.36 13.52
C SER A 8 31.60 -57.65 13.24
N SER A 9 30.98 -57.25 12.13
CA SER A 9 31.28 -56.47 10.93
C SER A 9 30.11 -56.84 10.01
N GLU A 10 29.51 -55.93 9.27
CA GLU A 10 29.11 -56.24 7.88
C GLU A 10 28.77 -54.97 7.12
N LYS A 11 29.62 -54.68 6.13
CA LYS A 11 29.31 -53.83 4.98
C LYS A 11 28.52 -54.70 3.99
N ALA A 12 27.44 -54.15 3.45
CA ALA A 12 27.01 -54.47 2.09
C ALA A 12 26.61 -53.16 1.38
N THR A 13 27.50 -52.76 0.49
CA THR A 13 27.27 -51.87 -0.65
C THR A 13 26.29 -52.49 -1.63
N GLU A 14 25.36 -51.72 -2.19
CA GLU A 14 25.15 -51.72 -3.65
C GLU A 14 24.38 -50.48 -4.12
N ALA A 15 24.72 -50.06 -5.32
CA ALA A 15 24.40 -48.79 -5.94
C ALA A 15 23.38 -48.94 -7.07
N SER A 16 22.79 -47.80 -7.42
CA SER A 16 22.21 -47.44 -8.73
C SER A 16 20.88 -48.05 -9.16
N ALA A 17 19.87 -47.18 -9.28
CA ALA A 17 19.21 -46.96 -10.58
C ALA A 17 18.42 -45.63 -10.58
N VAL A 18 18.77 -44.80 -11.55
CA VAL A 18 18.04 -43.60 -12.00
C VAL A 18 16.66 -44.01 -12.55
N LYS A 19 15.60 -43.29 -12.17
CA LYS A 19 14.39 -43.18 -13.00
C LYS A 19 13.56 -41.94 -12.63
N ALA A 20 13.37 -41.08 -13.62
CA ALA A 20 12.27 -40.13 -13.75
C ALA A 20 11.95 -40.03 -15.25
N PRO A 21 10.78 -39.53 -15.70
CA PRO A 21 9.58 -39.14 -14.96
C PRO A 21 8.27 -39.74 -15.56
N GLU A 22 7.15 -39.63 -14.85
CA GLU A 22 5.81 -39.61 -15.49
C GLU A 22 4.97 -38.48 -14.88
N ALA A 23 4.37 -37.69 -15.78
CA ALA A 23 3.56 -36.53 -15.51
C ALA A 23 2.10 -36.92 -15.22
N PRO A 24 1.38 -36.17 -14.37
CA PRO A 24 -0.07 -36.32 -14.21
C PRO A 24 -0.84 -35.67 -15.38
N THR A 25 -1.92 -36.35 -15.73
CA THR A 25 -2.87 -36.08 -16.81
C THR A 25 -3.68 -34.80 -16.60
N ASP A 26 -3.91 -34.12 -17.72
CA ASP A 26 -4.72 -32.93 -17.97
C ASP A 26 -6.24 -33.15 -17.76
N LEU A 27 -6.93 -32.15 -17.19
CA LEU A 27 -8.34 -31.82 -17.47
C LEU A 27 -8.56 -30.29 -17.43
N ARG A 28 -8.33 -29.66 -18.58
CA ARG A 28 -9.13 -28.61 -19.26
C ARG A 28 -9.58 -27.36 -18.48
N GLY A 29 -9.15 -26.21 -19.00
CA GLY A 29 -9.78 -24.91 -18.82
C GLY A 29 -9.03 -23.80 -19.58
N THR A 30 -9.08 -23.85 -20.91
CA THR A 30 -8.46 -22.88 -21.83
C THR A 30 -9.08 -21.49 -21.74
N HIS A 31 -8.26 -20.44 -21.59
CA HIS A 31 -8.46 -19.16 -22.29
C HIS A 31 -7.09 -18.54 -22.65
N HIS A 32 -6.85 -18.45 -23.96
CA HIS A 32 -5.77 -17.70 -24.57
C HIS A 32 -6.05 -16.20 -24.50
N SER A 33 -5.03 -15.40 -24.17
CA SER A 33 -4.83 -14.10 -24.82
C SER A 33 -3.35 -13.77 -24.83
N SER A 34 -2.73 -13.90 -26.00
CA SER A 34 -1.43 -13.36 -26.35
C SER A 34 -1.58 -11.96 -26.95
N TRP A 35 -0.44 -11.26 -27.05
CA TRP A 35 -0.15 -10.03 -27.82
C TRP A 35 -0.26 -8.67 -27.13
N PHE A 36 0.89 -7.97 -27.04
CA PHE A 36 1.20 -6.77 -27.83
C PHE A 36 2.73 -6.61 -27.98
N PRO A 37 3.26 -6.42 -29.21
CA PRO A 37 4.62 -5.94 -29.43
C PRO A 37 4.68 -4.41 -29.51
N SER A 38 5.82 -3.88 -29.06
CA SER A 38 6.25 -2.48 -29.12
C SER A 38 6.45 -1.98 -30.57
N GLY A 39 5.97 -0.77 -30.87
CA GLY A 39 6.31 -0.02 -32.08
C GLY A 39 6.12 1.48 -31.87
N GLU A 40 7.18 2.25 -32.14
CA GLU A 40 7.22 3.73 -32.11
C GLU A 40 6.34 4.36 -33.21
N PRO A 41 5.88 5.62 -33.06
CA PRO A 41 5.28 6.35 -34.17
C PRO A 41 6.26 7.32 -34.84
N GLU A 42 6.53 7.07 -36.13
CA GLU A 42 7.12 8.03 -37.07
C GLU A 42 6.09 9.09 -37.55
N LYS A 43 6.63 10.25 -37.92
CA LYS A 43 5.93 11.45 -38.43
C LYS A 43 5.62 11.34 -39.94
N SER A 44 4.44 11.79 -40.37
CA SER A 44 4.24 12.54 -41.65
C SER A 44 2.86 13.25 -41.62
N LYS A 45 2.81 14.59 -41.70
CA LYS A 45 2.45 15.44 -42.87
C LYS A 45 1.22 14.94 -43.65
N GLN A 46 0.07 15.57 -43.45
CA GLN A 46 -0.42 16.76 -44.19
C GLN A 46 -1.03 16.35 -45.53
N ASP A 47 -2.36 16.39 -45.62
CA ASP A 47 -3.06 16.88 -46.82
C ASP A 47 -4.49 17.34 -46.49
N SER A 48 -4.79 18.50 -47.04
CA SER A 48 -5.99 19.30 -46.87
C SER A 48 -6.97 19.08 -48.02
N ALA A 49 -8.27 19.07 -47.73
CA ALA A 49 -9.29 19.38 -48.73
C ALA A 49 -10.45 20.18 -48.12
N ASN A 50 -10.58 21.40 -48.62
CA ASN A 50 -11.64 22.37 -48.39
C ASN A 50 -13.00 21.84 -48.84
N LEU A 51 -14.05 22.11 -48.05
CA LEU A 51 -15.39 22.39 -48.56
C LEU A 51 -15.96 23.57 -47.78
N ALA A 52 -15.93 24.73 -48.43
CA ALA A 52 -16.57 25.95 -47.97
C ALA A 52 -18.10 25.81 -48.06
N ASN A 53 -18.81 26.25 -47.03
CA ASN A 53 -20.13 26.83 -47.25
C ASN A 53 -20.35 28.04 -46.33
N LYS A 54 -20.84 29.11 -46.96
CA LYS A 54 -20.98 30.46 -46.43
C LYS A 54 -22.13 30.55 -45.43
N GLY A 55 -21.90 31.28 -44.33
CA GLY A 55 -22.95 31.79 -43.45
C GLY A 55 -22.34 32.82 -42.50
N THR A 56 -22.46 34.10 -42.86
CA THR A 56 -21.96 35.26 -42.10
C THR A 56 -22.71 35.40 -40.77
N ILE A 57 -21.99 35.41 -39.65
CA ILE A 57 -22.48 35.84 -38.32
C ILE A 57 -21.39 36.76 -37.72
N PRO A 58 -21.74 37.94 -37.18
CA PRO A 58 -20.78 38.99 -36.84
C PRO A 58 -19.79 38.60 -35.73
N GLU A 59 -18.56 39.10 -35.87
CA GLU A 59 -17.49 39.08 -34.86
C GLU A 59 -17.99 39.65 -33.52
N LEU A 60 -18.04 38.78 -32.51
CA LEU A 60 -17.98 39.16 -31.11
C LEU A 60 -16.58 38.80 -30.63
N SER A 61 -15.70 39.82 -30.59
CA SER A 61 -14.43 39.77 -29.89
C SER A 61 -14.69 39.61 -28.39
N ILE A 62 -14.78 38.36 -27.94
CA ILE A 62 -14.68 38.05 -26.51
C ILE A 62 -13.18 38.00 -26.21
N GLU A 63 -12.69 39.04 -25.54
CA GLU A 63 -11.43 38.94 -24.81
C GLU A 63 -11.54 37.75 -23.85
N GLN A 64 -10.76 36.70 -24.11
CA GLN A 64 -10.49 35.63 -23.15
C GLN A 64 -9.70 36.24 -22.00
N SER A 65 -10.41 36.83 -21.03
CA SER A 65 -9.87 37.06 -19.70
C SER A 65 -10.00 35.78 -18.89
N GLU A 66 -8.90 35.41 -18.25
CA GLU A 66 -8.66 34.21 -17.46
C GLU A 66 -9.75 34.01 -16.37
N SER A 67 -10.68 33.07 -16.58
CA SER A 67 -11.80 32.80 -15.65
C SER A 67 -11.66 31.51 -14.83
N THR A 68 -10.43 31.00 -14.64
CA THR A 68 -10.20 29.75 -13.88
C THR A 68 -10.21 29.95 -12.35
N ASN A 69 -10.12 31.18 -11.84
CA ASN A 69 -10.08 31.44 -10.38
C ASN A 69 -11.46 31.62 -9.71
N THR A 70 -12.50 32.01 -10.44
CA THR A 70 -13.85 32.25 -9.87
C THR A 70 -14.67 30.97 -9.69
N ALA A 71 -14.44 29.94 -10.52
CA ALA A 71 -15.11 28.65 -10.37
C ALA A 71 -14.63 27.85 -9.15
N HIS A 72 -13.34 27.96 -8.79
CA HIS A 72 -12.79 27.34 -7.58
C HIS A 72 -13.31 28.03 -6.30
N SER A 73 -13.32 29.37 -6.25
CA SER A 73 -13.82 30.10 -5.07
C SER A 73 -15.32 29.89 -4.79
N PHE A 74 -16.15 29.72 -5.82
CA PHE A 74 -17.57 29.41 -5.61
C PHE A 74 -17.80 27.98 -5.09
N ARG A 75 -17.07 26.98 -5.60
CA ARG A 75 -17.16 25.60 -5.12
C ARG A 75 -16.62 25.44 -3.69
N GLY A 76 -15.51 26.11 -3.36
CA GLY A 76 -14.98 26.16 -2.00
C GLY A 76 -15.95 26.80 -1.00
N TRP A 77 -16.62 27.89 -1.40
CA TRP A 77 -17.66 28.53 -0.58
C TRP A 77 -18.89 27.65 -0.35
N ILE A 78 -19.33 26.88 -1.35
CA ILE A 78 -20.44 25.92 -1.19
C ILE A 78 -20.06 24.77 -0.26
N ALA A 79 -18.86 24.19 -0.43
CA ALA A 79 -18.35 23.13 0.45
C ALA A 79 -18.31 23.61 1.92
N ASP A 80 -17.67 24.77 2.18
CA ASP A 80 -17.59 25.31 3.54
C ASP A 80 -18.97 25.71 4.14
N SER A 81 -19.95 26.11 3.32
CA SER A 81 -21.27 26.49 3.83
C SER A 81 -22.17 25.29 4.12
N LEU A 82 -22.05 24.20 3.36
CA LEU A 82 -22.88 22.99 3.47
C LEU A 82 -22.26 21.84 4.26
N ALA A 83 -20.96 21.92 4.60
CA ALA A 83 -20.29 20.93 5.42
C ALA A 83 -20.98 20.73 6.79
N SER A 84 -21.03 19.47 7.23
CA SER A 84 -21.50 19.13 8.58
C SER A 84 -20.63 19.81 9.65
N PRO A 85 -21.15 20.07 10.86
CA PRO A 85 -20.32 20.58 11.97
C PRO A 85 -19.07 19.73 12.22
N GLU A 86 -19.18 18.42 12.05
CA GLU A 86 -18.09 17.47 12.19
C GLU A 86 -17.02 17.65 11.10
N ASP A 87 -17.41 17.78 9.83
CA ASP A 87 -16.47 18.00 8.72
C ASP A 87 -15.79 19.38 8.85
N LYS A 88 -16.54 20.41 9.26
CA LYS A 88 -15.98 21.74 9.56
C LYS A 88 -14.90 21.68 10.64
N LYS A 89 -15.12 20.88 11.68
CA LYS A 89 -14.11 20.65 12.72
C LYS A 89 -12.86 19.96 12.15
N VAL A 90 -13.03 18.96 11.27
CA VAL A 90 -11.89 18.32 10.58
C VAL A 90 -11.07 19.33 9.79
N PHE A 91 -11.73 20.22 9.04
CA PHE A 91 -11.04 21.24 8.27
C PHE A 91 -10.27 22.22 9.14
N GLN A 92 -10.87 22.64 10.26
CA GLN A 92 -10.23 23.51 11.23
C GLN A 92 -9.01 22.86 11.89
N ASP A 93 -9.15 21.61 12.35
CA ASP A 93 -8.07 20.87 13.00
C ASP A 93 -6.90 20.64 12.03
N TYR A 94 -7.18 20.24 10.78
CA TYR A 94 -6.16 20.07 9.75
C TYR A 94 -5.45 21.40 9.45
N ASN A 95 -6.21 22.46 9.16
CA ASN A 95 -5.63 23.74 8.76
C ASN A 95 -4.82 24.37 9.90
N LYS A 96 -5.23 24.15 11.16
CA LYS A 96 -4.44 24.55 12.33
C LYS A 96 -3.10 23.79 12.37
N LEU A 97 -3.12 22.47 12.23
CA LEU A 97 -1.90 21.67 12.21
C LEU A 97 -0.99 22.06 11.04
N ALA A 98 -1.56 22.29 9.86
CA ALA A 98 -0.83 22.76 8.67
C ALA A 98 -0.13 24.10 8.95
N ALA A 99 -0.82 25.07 9.54
CA ALA A 99 -0.26 26.37 9.90
C ALA A 99 0.88 26.24 10.92
N GLU A 100 0.74 25.36 11.91
CA GLU A 100 1.80 25.09 12.90
C GLU A 100 3.07 24.46 12.28
N LEU A 101 2.93 23.76 11.15
CA LEU A 101 4.02 23.10 10.43
C LEU A 101 4.54 23.91 9.24
N GLY A 102 3.94 25.06 8.92
CA GLY A 102 4.26 25.84 7.72
C GLY A 102 3.82 25.17 6.41
N SER A 103 2.86 24.24 6.47
CA SER A 103 2.29 23.52 5.32
C SER A 103 1.04 24.20 4.79
N ALA A 104 0.65 23.86 3.55
CA ALA A 104 -0.57 24.39 2.95
C ALA A 104 -1.84 23.85 3.63
N PRO A 105 -2.92 24.67 3.74
CA PRO A 105 -4.22 24.20 4.21
C PRO A 105 -4.86 23.23 3.21
N LEU A 106 -5.97 22.59 3.61
CA LEU A 106 -6.77 21.77 2.69
C LEU A 106 -7.26 22.62 1.51
N THR A 107 -7.08 22.07 0.31
CA THR A 107 -7.70 22.58 -0.91
C THR A 107 -9.19 22.27 -0.96
N ASP A 108 -9.96 23.01 -1.75
CA ASP A 108 -11.40 22.79 -1.93
C ASP A 108 -11.71 21.37 -2.45
N THR A 109 -10.85 20.82 -3.32
CA THR A 109 -10.98 19.45 -3.81
C THR A 109 -10.84 18.44 -2.68
N GLN A 110 -9.87 18.64 -1.77
CA GLN A 110 -9.68 17.77 -0.61
C GLN A 110 -10.87 17.86 0.35
N LYS A 111 -11.34 19.08 0.65
CA LYS A 111 -12.54 19.30 1.49
C LYS A 111 -13.76 18.57 0.93
N LEU A 112 -14.03 18.76 -0.36
CA LEU A 112 -15.16 18.11 -1.04
C LEU A 112 -15.05 16.58 -0.99
N GLN A 113 -13.85 16.02 -1.15
CA GLN A 113 -13.68 14.57 -1.03
C GLN A 113 -13.92 14.09 0.39
N ILE A 114 -13.40 14.79 1.40
CA ILE A 114 -13.62 14.46 2.82
C ILE A 114 -15.12 14.50 3.16
N GLU A 115 -15.85 15.52 2.70
CA GLU A 115 -17.30 15.64 2.88
C GLU A 115 -18.08 14.45 2.33
N ASN A 116 -17.63 13.90 1.20
CA ASN A 116 -18.28 12.79 0.50
C ASN A 116 -17.77 11.40 0.93
N LEU A 117 -16.84 11.32 1.89
CA LEU A 117 -16.43 10.04 2.45
C LEU A 117 -17.61 9.34 3.14
N PRO A 118 -17.75 8.01 2.98
CA PRO A 118 -18.64 7.21 3.81
C PRO A 118 -18.38 7.39 5.32
N PRO A 119 -19.38 7.17 6.21
CA PRO A 119 -19.25 7.46 7.64
C PRO A 119 -18.06 6.79 8.34
N ASP A 120 -17.79 5.54 8.01
CA ASP A 120 -16.65 4.74 8.47
C ASP A 120 -15.31 5.31 7.97
N GLN A 121 -15.24 5.75 6.71
CA GLN A 121 -14.06 6.43 6.17
C GLN A 121 -13.85 7.81 6.80
N LYS A 122 -14.91 8.55 7.13
CA LYS A 122 -14.81 9.79 7.92
C LYS A 122 -14.28 9.52 9.33
N GLU A 123 -14.70 8.43 9.95
CA GLU A 123 -14.14 8.00 11.24
C GLU A 123 -12.66 7.66 11.13
N MET A 124 -12.27 6.91 10.10
CA MET A 124 -10.88 6.61 9.81
C MET A 124 -10.05 7.89 9.63
N TYR A 125 -10.52 8.81 8.78
CA TYR A 125 -9.85 10.09 8.50
C TYR A 125 -9.64 10.91 9.78
N ARG A 126 -10.70 11.06 10.59
CA ARG A 126 -10.66 11.80 11.87
C ARG A 126 -9.68 11.18 12.85
N GLY A 127 -9.72 9.85 12.98
CA GLY A 127 -8.81 9.11 13.83
C GLY A 127 -7.35 9.33 13.43
N THR A 128 -7.05 9.23 12.14
CA THR A 128 -5.69 9.43 11.62
C THR A 128 -5.22 10.88 11.78
N LEU A 129 -6.09 11.87 11.55
CA LEU A 129 -5.77 13.28 11.82
C LEU A 129 -5.43 13.50 13.30
N ASN A 130 -6.18 12.89 14.23
CA ASN A 130 -5.87 12.96 15.65
C ASN A 130 -4.52 12.31 16.00
N ASP A 131 -4.16 11.20 15.35
CA ASP A 131 -2.83 10.59 15.52
C ASP A 131 -1.73 11.53 15.02
N LEU A 132 -1.92 12.22 13.89
CA LEU A 132 -0.96 13.22 13.39
C LEU A 132 -0.77 14.37 14.38
N ILE A 133 -1.86 14.86 14.99
CA ILE A 133 -1.79 15.87 16.05
C ILE A 133 -1.01 15.34 17.25
N ASN A 134 -1.23 14.09 17.66
CA ASN A 134 -0.51 13.46 18.76
C ASN A 134 0.98 13.25 18.43
N LEU A 135 1.29 12.85 17.20
CA LEU A 135 2.64 12.65 16.69
C LEU A 135 3.41 13.97 16.70
N LYS A 136 2.83 15.04 16.14
CA LYS A 136 3.43 16.38 16.15
C LYS A 136 3.71 16.90 17.56
N ASN A 137 2.88 16.51 18.53
CA ASN A 137 3.05 16.89 19.93
C ASN A 137 3.97 15.93 20.73
N GLY A 138 4.63 14.97 20.06
CA GLY A 138 5.52 14.01 20.70
C GLY A 138 4.83 13.03 21.66
N LYS A 139 3.51 12.86 21.56
CA LYS A 139 2.74 11.96 22.43
C LYS A 139 2.76 10.50 21.95
N ILE A 140 2.99 10.31 20.66
CA ILE A 140 3.12 9.01 20.02
C ILE A 140 4.32 9.06 19.07
N SER A 141 4.96 7.92 18.82
CA SER A 141 6.03 7.77 17.83
C SER A 141 5.48 7.57 16.40
N PRO A 142 6.31 7.68 15.35
CA PRO A 142 5.92 7.28 14.00
C PRO A 142 5.43 5.82 13.92
N ALA A 143 6.03 4.92 14.72
CA ALA A 143 5.58 3.54 14.82
C ALA A 143 4.18 3.44 15.41
N ASP A 144 3.90 4.16 16.49
CA ASP A 144 2.56 4.22 17.09
C ASP A 144 1.53 4.77 16.10
N TYR A 145 1.88 5.78 15.29
CA TYR A 145 1.00 6.30 14.24
C TYR A 145 0.58 5.21 13.25
N MET A 146 1.54 4.46 12.70
CA MET A 146 1.25 3.37 11.77
C MET A 146 0.41 2.27 12.44
N MET A 147 0.75 1.89 13.68
CA MET A 147 0.05 0.83 14.41
C MET A 147 -1.36 1.22 14.85
N ASN A 148 -1.57 2.46 15.26
CA ASN A 148 -2.89 3.00 15.57
C ASN A 148 -3.76 3.03 14.30
N THR A 149 -3.18 3.44 13.17
CA THR A 149 -3.86 3.45 11.87
C THR A 149 -4.29 2.05 11.46
N LEU A 150 -3.38 1.06 11.49
CA LEU A 150 -3.70 -0.34 11.18
C LEU A 150 -4.75 -0.92 12.13
N SER A 151 -4.61 -0.67 13.43
CA SER A 151 -5.55 -1.18 14.43
C SER A 151 -6.95 -0.61 14.23
N ARG A 152 -7.05 0.71 13.98
CA ARG A 152 -8.32 1.38 13.70
C ARG A 152 -8.95 0.89 12.40
N ALA A 153 -8.15 0.70 11.35
CA ALA A 153 -8.65 0.13 10.10
C ALA A 153 -9.22 -1.28 10.33
N ALA A 154 -8.56 -2.10 11.15
CA ALA A 154 -9.06 -3.43 11.49
C ALA A 154 -10.38 -3.37 12.27
N ASP A 155 -10.46 -2.53 13.31
CA ASP A 155 -11.70 -2.36 14.11
C ASP A 155 -12.87 -1.91 13.24
N LEU A 156 -12.66 -0.89 12.41
CA LEU A 156 -13.69 -0.39 11.49
C LEU A 156 -14.08 -1.45 10.45
N ALA A 157 -13.12 -2.20 9.92
CA ALA A 157 -13.37 -3.21 8.91
C ALA A 157 -14.17 -4.37 9.48
N GLU A 158 -13.89 -4.79 10.70
CA GLU A 158 -14.60 -5.87 11.38
C GLU A 158 -16.01 -5.45 11.77
N ALA A 159 -16.19 -4.23 12.26
CA ALA A 159 -17.49 -3.67 12.62
C ALA A 159 -18.39 -3.41 11.40
N ASN A 160 -17.81 -2.90 10.31
CA ASN A 160 -18.58 -2.45 9.15
C ASN A 160 -18.60 -3.47 8.01
N GLY A 161 -17.72 -4.47 8.01
CA GLY A 161 -17.61 -5.45 6.93
C GLY A 161 -18.69 -6.51 6.96
N ARG A 162 -18.80 -7.23 5.85
CA ARG A 162 -19.61 -8.44 5.74
C ARG A 162 -18.92 -9.58 6.50
N SER A 163 -19.66 -10.25 7.37
CA SER A 163 -19.20 -11.50 7.99
C SER A 163 -18.87 -12.55 6.92
N PRO A 164 -17.84 -13.39 7.11
CA PRO A 164 -17.43 -14.38 6.10
C PRO A 164 -18.59 -15.23 5.56
N ASP A 165 -19.49 -15.65 6.45
CA ASP A 165 -20.63 -16.53 6.13
C ASP A 165 -21.89 -15.80 5.62
N SER A 166 -21.85 -14.47 5.46
CA SER A 166 -23.01 -13.69 5.04
C SER A 166 -23.25 -13.76 3.53
N TRP A 167 -24.48 -14.07 3.13
CA TRP A 167 -24.92 -14.11 1.72
C TRP A 167 -25.03 -12.73 1.04
N ASN A 168 -24.98 -11.62 1.80
CA ASN A 168 -25.10 -10.28 1.25
C ASN A 168 -23.82 -9.81 0.52
N TYR A 169 -23.56 -10.33 -0.67
CA TYR A 169 -22.39 -10.00 -1.49
C TYR A 169 -22.31 -8.53 -1.92
N LEU A 170 -23.37 -7.74 -1.74
CA LEU A 170 -23.36 -6.30 -1.99
C LEU A 170 -22.67 -5.50 -0.88
N LYS A 171 -22.54 -6.11 0.31
CA LYS A 171 -21.78 -5.53 1.41
C LYS A 171 -20.30 -5.89 1.25
N PRO A 172 -19.38 -4.90 1.27
CA PRO A 172 -17.95 -5.18 1.19
C PRO A 172 -17.49 -6.16 2.26
N SER A 173 -16.54 -7.03 1.94
CA SER A 173 -15.88 -7.89 2.91
C SER A 173 -15.07 -7.05 3.91
N GLN A 174 -14.76 -7.64 5.06
CA GLN A 174 -13.87 -6.99 6.04
C GLN A 174 -12.49 -6.69 5.41
N GLY A 175 -11.96 -7.60 4.58
CA GLY A 175 -10.69 -7.38 3.86
C GLY A 175 -10.76 -6.21 2.87
N GLU A 176 -11.87 -6.06 2.15
CA GLU A 176 -12.07 -4.94 1.21
C GLU A 176 -12.09 -3.61 1.94
N LEU A 177 -12.81 -3.52 3.06
CA LEU A 177 -12.86 -2.31 3.88
C LEU A 177 -11.49 -1.98 4.48
N PHE A 178 -10.80 -2.97 5.05
CA PHE A 178 -9.47 -2.78 5.61
C PHE A 178 -8.50 -2.18 4.58
N LYS A 179 -8.43 -2.79 3.39
CA LYS A 179 -7.63 -2.27 2.27
C LYS A 179 -8.02 -0.83 1.93
N ASN A 180 -9.32 -0.54 1.86
CA ASN A 180 -9.79 0.81 1.51
C ASN A 180 -9.42 1.86 2.56
N TYR A 181 -9.47 1.51 3.86
CA TYR A 181 -9.06 2.41 4.94
C TYR A 181 -7.55 2.68 4.93
N ILE A 182 -6.72 1.66 4.72
CA ILE A 182 -5.26 1.84 4.53
C ILE A 182 -4.99 2.64 3.26
N GLY A 183 -5.74 2.36 2.20
CA GLY A 183 -5.75 3.09 0.95
C GLY A 183 -6.06 4.58 1.11
N LEU A 184 -6.88 4.94 2.10
CA LEU A 184 -7.18 6.32 2.48
C LEU A 184 -6.04 6.95 3.29
N THR A 185 -5.53 6.32 4.35
CA THR A 185 -4.73 7.04 5.37
C THR A 185 -3.24 7.17 5.08
N MET A 186 -2.70 6.35 4.19
CA MET A 186 -1.27 6.33 3.84
C MET A 186 -1.03 6.67 2.36
N SER A 187 -2.02 7.31 1.72
CA SER A 187 -1.98 7.58 0.29
C SER A 187 -0.96 8.64 -0.03
N GLU A 188 -0.05 8.36 -0.95
CA GLU A 188 0.84 9.40 -1.48
C GLU A 188 0.07 10.51 -2.20
N LYS A 189 0.72 11.66 -2.40
CA LYS A 189 0.25 12.69 -3.32
C LYS A 189 0.12 12.16 -4.76
N PRO A 190 -0.80 12.71 -5.56
CA PRO A 190 -0.87 12.39 -6.99
C PRO A 190 0.47 12.63 -7.68
N LEU A 191 0.90 11.67 -8.51
CA LEU A 191 2.15 11.72 -9.26
C LEU A 191 1.96 12.15 -10.71
N GLY A 192 0.72 12.44 -11.09
CA GLY A 192 0.33 12.84 -12.44
C GLY A 192 -0.28 11.69 -13.21
N ILE A 193 -1.05 12.05 -14.24
CA ILE A 193 -2.00 11.16 -14.93
C ILE A 193 -1.40 9.81 -15.31
N ALA A 194 -0.23 9.78 -15.96
CA ALA A 194 0.37 8.53 -16.45
C ALA A 194 0.77 7.58 -15.31
N ARG A 195 1.38 8.11 -14.24
CA ARG A 195 1.83 7.31 -13.09
C ARG A 195 0.66 6.85 -12.24
N ASP A 196 -0.28 7.76 -11.99
CA ASP A 196 -1.48 7.46 -11.22
C ASP A 196 -2.38 6.44 -11.93
N THR A 197 -2.51 6.52 -13.26
CA THR A 197 -3.20 5.48 -14.06
C THR A 197 -2.51 4.12 -13.91
N GLY A 198 -1.17 4.09 -13.97
CA GLY A 198 -0.41 2.85 -13.75
C GLY A 198 -0.66 2.26 -12.36
N ARG A 199 -0.63 3.10 -11.32
CA ARG A 199 -0.95 2.72 -9.93
C ARG A 199 -2.38 2.20 -9.81
N GLU A 200 -3.36 2.86 -10.42
CA GLU A 200 -4.76 2.41 -10.43
C GLU A 200 -4.93 1.05 -11.12
N LEU A 201 -4.25 0.81 -12.24
CA LEU A 201 -4.31 -0.47 -12.95
C LEU A 201 -3.83 -1.64 -12.10
N VAL A 202 -2.83 -1.42 -11.23
CA VAL A 202 -2.34 -2.44 -10.29
C VAL A 202 -3.10 -2.43 -8.95
N GLY A 203 -4.02 -1.48 -8.74
CA GLY A 203 -4.92 -1.41 -7.59
C GLY A 203 -4.47 -0.50 -6.45
N GLY A 204 -3.39 0.27 -6.62
CA GLY A 204 -2.85 1.23 -5.66
C GLY A 204 -3.61 2.56 -5.65
N GLY A 205 -3.62 3.28 -6.78
CA GLY A 205 -4.34 4.55 -7.05
C GLY A 205 -4.20 5.70 -6.03
N PRO A 206 -4.24 6.98 -6.45
CA PRO A 206 -4.24 8.09 -5.50
C PRO A 206 -5.60 8.23 -4.78
N ASN A 207 -5.57 8.62 -3.51
CA ASN A 207 -6.73 9.11 -2.78
C ASN A 207 -6.47 10.56 -2.36
N ILE A 208 -7.11 11.55 -2.99
CA ILE A 208 -6.74 12.97 -2.80
C ILE A 208 -6.98 13.45 -1.36
N ALA A 209 -8.07 13.00 -0.72
CA ALA A 209 -8.29 13.25 0.71
C ALA A 209 -7.16 12.62 1.55
N GLY A 210 -6.83 11.37 1.26
CA GLY A 210 -5.76 10.61 1.88
C GLY A 210 -4.37 11.23 1.73
N SER A 211 -4.07 11.74 0.54
CA SER A 211 -2.83 12.45 0.23
C SER A 211 -2.57 13.62 1.16
N ALA A 212 -3.62 14.27 1.66
CA ALA A 212 -3.49 15.33 2.65
C ALA A 212 -2.91 14.80 3.97
N LEU A 213 -3.38 13.64 4.44
CA LEU A 213 -2.89 13.00 5.67
C LEU A 213 -1.43 12.58 5.53
N GLU A 214 -1.06 11.93 4.43
CA GLU A 214 0.33 11.50 4.21
C GLU A 214 1.28 12.70 4.02
N THR A 215 0.86 13.75 3.31
CA THR A 215 1.65 14.99 3.18
C THR A 215 1.89 15.62 4.56
N MET A 216 0.88 15.59 5.42
CA MET A 216 1.00 16.09 6.80
C MET A 216 1.94 15.22 7.63
N TYR A 217 1.81 13.89 7.54
CA TYR A 217 2.73 12.95 8.16
C TYR A 217 4.18 13.23 7.77
N GLN A 218 4.47 13.32 6.46
CA GLN A 218 5.79 13.66 5.92
C GLN A 218 6.31 15.01 6.44
N SER A 219 5.43 16.01 6.60
CA SER A 219 5.79 17.31 7.15
C SER A 219 6.20 17.24 8.63
N ILE A 220 5.61 16.33 9.40
CA ILE A 220 5.92 16.14 10.83
C ILE A 220 7.24 15.38 11.02
N ILE A 221 7.44 14.28 10.28
CA ILE A 221 8.62 13.42 10.46
C ILE A 221 9.88 13.99 9.79
N GLY A 222 9.72 14.90 8.82
CA GLY A 222 10.83 15.54 8.11
C GLY A 222 11.58 14.62 7.13
N LYS A 223 12.51 15.19 6.37
CA LYS A 223 13.16 14.59 5.18
C LYS A 223 14.19 13.48 5.42
N ASN A 224 14.52 13.14 6.67
CA ASN A 224 15.48 12.07 6.98
C ASN A 224 14.75 10.80 7.46
N HIS A 225 13.89 10.33 6.55
CA HIS A 225 12.94 9.24 6.67
C HIS A 225 13.62 7.90 6.93
N SER A 226 13.73 7.50 8.19
CA SER A 226 13.97 6.10 8.50
C SER A 226 12.92 5.64 9.50
N ALA A 227 12.59 4.35 9.45
CA ALA A 227 11.95 3.62 10.54
C ALA A 227 12.72 3.68 11.88
N GLY A 228 13.71 4.58 12.04
CA GLY A 228 14.67 4.53 13.14
C GLY A 228 14.03 4.54 14.53
N GLU A 229 12.83 5.11 14.67
CA GLU A 229 12.10 5.13 15.93
C GLU A 229 11.03 4.04 16.00
N GLY A 230 11.24 3.08 16.91
CA GLY A 230 10.26 2.05 17.25
C GLY A 230 10.13 0.91 16.25
N PHE A 231 10.72 1.02 15.06
CA PHE A 231 10.66 -0.04 14.05
C PHE A 231 11.86 -1.00 14.05
N ASN A 232 11.70 -2.15 13.39
CA ASN A 232 12.73 -3.15 13.17
C ASN A 232 13.82 -2.61 12.23
N THR A 233 15.09 -2.75 12.62
CA THR A 233 16.24 -2.29 11.82
C THR A 233 16.38 -3.00 10.48
N ASN A 234 15.68 -4.13 10.28
CA ASN A 234 15.68 -4.83 8.99
C ASN A 234 14.82 -4.15 7.92
N ILE A 235 13.98 -3.19 8.29
CA ILE A 235 13.10 -2.43 7.39
C ILE A 235 13.38 -0.93 7.45
N THR A 236 14.45 -0.51 8.14
CA THR A 236 14.92 0.87 8.10
C THR A 236 15.68 1.10 6.81
N ASP A 237 15.10 1.89 5.92
CA ASP A 237 15.87 2.52 4.85
C ASP A 237 16.39 3.89 5.32
N SER A 238 17.58 4.27 4.87
CA SER A 238 18.21 5.55 5.24
C SER A 238 18.60 6.41 4.04
N THR A 239 18.39 5.91 2.82
CA THR A 239 18.95 6.51 1.61
C THR A 239 17.95 7.26 0.72
N ASP A 240 16.63 7.07 0.87
CA ASP A 240 15.61 7.81 0.09
C ASP A 240 14.75 8.77 0.96
N PRO A 241 14.85 10.09 0.76
CA PRO A 241 14.09 11.10 1.49
C PRO A 241 12.61 11.25 1.06
N ASN A 242 12.12 10.52 0.06
CA ASN A 242 10.69 10.56 -0.32
C ASN A 242 9.92 9.33 0.14
N ASN A 243 10.61 8.38 0.77
CA ASN A 243 10.08 7.07 1.00
C ASN A 243 9.67 6.89 2.46
N SER A 244 8.35 6.93 2.70
CA SER A 244 7.80 6.53 3.98
C SER A 244 7.41 5.06 3.92
N ILE A 245 7.79 4.32 4.95
CA ILE A 245 7.35 2.93 5.15
C ILE A 245 5.83 2.79 5.10
N THR A 246 5.10 3.80 5.55
CA THR A 246 3.64 3.85 5.45
C THR A 246 3.16 3.87 3.99
N HIS A 247 3.82 4.62 3.12
CA HIS A 247 3.51 4.67 1.69
C HIS A 247 3.78 3.32 1.00
N HIS A 248 5.00 2.78 1.13
CA HIS A 248 5.33 1.49 0.53
C HIS A 248 4.44 0.36 1.02
N PHE A 249 4.22 0.30 2.33
CA PHE A 249 3.32 -0.68 2.92
C PHE A 249 1.92 -0.59 2.30
N ARG A 250 1.36 0.62 2.14
CA ARG A 250 0.06 0.80 1.49
C ARG A 250 0.08 0.29 0.05
N GLU A 251 0.99 0.78 -0.79
CA GLU A 251 0.95 0.46 -2.23
C GLU A 251 0.99 -1.05 -2.44
N PHE A 252 1.91 -1.74 -1.79
CA PHE A 252 2.07 -3.18 -1.98
C PHE A 252 0.97 -4.00 -1.32
N LEU A 253 0.39 -3.54 -0.20
CA LEU A 253 -0.81 -4.17 0.37
C LEU A 253 -1.99 -4.09 -0.60
N LEU A 254 -2.17 -2.93 -1.25
CA LEU A 254 -3.23 -2.72 -2.23
C LEU A 254 -3.00 -3.55 -3.50
N VAL A 255 -1.77 -3.60 -4.02
CA VAL A 255 -1.42 -4.44 -5.18
C VAL A 255 -1.61 -5.92 -4.83
N GLY A 256 -1.11 -6.36 -3.69
CA GLY A 256 -1.26 -7.74 -3.21
C GLY A 256 -2.73 -8.13 -3.08
N TYR A 257 -3.57 -7.25 -2.54
CA TYR A 257 -4.99 -7.51 -2.41
C TYR A 257 -5.71 -7.62 -3.76
N ASN A 258 -5.45 -6.68 -4.67
CA ASN A 258 -6.20 -6.59 -5.93
C ASN A 258 -5.66 -7.51 -7.04
N ARG A 259 -4.37 -7.87 -6.99
CA ARG A 259 -3.66 -8.58 -8.07
C ARG A 259 -2.89 -9.82 -7.61
N GLY A 260 -2.86 -10.09 -6.31
CA GLY A 260 -2.16 -11.22 -5.72
C GLY A 260 -0.66 -10.98 -5.52
N LYS A 261 -0.05 -11.87 -4.73
CA LYS A 261 1.36 -11.77 -4.29
C LYS A 261 2.35 -11.68 -5.45
N TYR A 262 2.17 -12.50 -6.49
CA TYR A 262 3.09 -12.51 -7.64
C TYR A 262 3.23 -11.13 -8.31
N VAL A 263 2.12 -10.40 -8.49
CA VAL A 263 2.15 -9.06 -9.10
C VAL A 263 2.78 -8.05 -8.15
N ALA A 264 2.48 -8.13 -6.85
CA ALA A 264 3.11 -7.28 -5.84
C ALA A 264 4.63 -7.48 -5.80
N ASP A 265 5.10 -8.74 -5.81
CA ASP A 265 6.53 -9.05 -5.80
C ASP A 265 7.25 -8.52 -7.05
N LYS A 266 6.61 -8.61 -8.23
CA LYS A 266 7.16 -8.05 -9.47
C LYS A 266 7.20 -6.53 -9.43
N ALA A 267 6.19 -5.88 -8.87
CA ALA A 267 6.18 -4.43 -8.70
C ALA A 267 7.28 -4.00 -7.72
N ALA A 268 7.44 -4.69 -6.59
CA ALA A 268 8.47 -4.37 -5.58
C ALA A 268 9.88 -4.50 -6.16
N ALA A 269 10.15 -5.60 -6.87
CA ALA A 269 11.45 -5.81 -7.52
C ALA A 269 11.76 -4.84 -8.67
N TYR A 270 10.74 -4.14 -9.21
CA TYR A 270 10.92 -3.17 -10.29
C TYR A 270 11.10 -1.75 -9.76
N ILE A 271 10.41 -1.41 -8.67
CA ILE A 271 10.43 -0.08 -8.07
C ILE A 271 11.67 0.13 -7.21
N ASP A 272 12.04 -0.89 -6.43
CA ASP A 272 13.16 -0.80 -5.50
C ASP A 272 14.31 -1.72 -5.88
N SER A 273 15.53 -1.24 -5.66
CA SER A 273 16.76 -2.02 -5.78
C SER A 273 17.17 -2.48 -4.38
N PRO A 274 17.26 -3.78 -4.06
CA PRO A 274 17.69 -4.20 -2.72
C PRO A 274 19.18 -4.01 -2.46
N ALA A 275 19.96 -3.65 -3.47
CA ALA A 275 21.33 -3.19 -3.25
C ALA A 275 21.35 -1.76 -2.69
N GLU A 276 20.31 -0.97 -2.98
CA GLU A 276 20.20 0.44 -2.58
C GLU A 276 19.24 0.59 -1.40
N ASN A 277 18.05 0.00 -1.52
CA ASN A 277 16.95 0.09 -0.58
C ASN A 277 16.43 -1.29 -0.10
N PRO A 278 17.22 -2.07 0.67
CA PRO A 278 16.81 -3.41 1.10
C PRO A 278 15.63 -3.41 2.07
N GLY A 279 15.40 -2.32 2.82
CA GLY A 279 14.29 -2.21 3.76
C GLY A 279 12.95 -2.15 3.03
N ASP A 280 12.89 -1.33 1.99
CA ASP A 280 11.71 -1.12 1.15
C ASP A 280 11.30 -2.36 0.37
N VAL A 281 12.26 -3.08 -0.18
CA VAL A 281 11.99 -4.35 -0.85
C VAL A 281 11.35 -5.36 0.10
N ARG A 282 11.84 -5.45 1.34
CA ARG A 282 11.30 -6.36 2.36
C ARG A 282 9.89 -5.93 2.79
N ASP A 283 9.70 -4.63 3.01
CA ASP A 283 8.40 -4.03 3.30
C ASP A 283 7.39 -4.33 2.20
N GLY A 284 7.77 -4.14 0.93
CA GLY A 284 6.92 -4.41 -0.23
C GLY A 284 6.53 -5.88 -0.37
N TYR A 285 7.46 -6.83 -0.19
CA TYR A 285 7.12 -8.26 -0.19
C TYR A 285 6.21 -8.64 0.99
N PHE A 286 6.46 -8.09 2.17
CA PHE A 286 5.61 -8.33 3.33
C PHE A 286 4.19 -7.80 3.12
N ALA A 287 4.07 -6.54 2.71
CA ALA A 287 2.79 -5.91 2.43
C ALA A 287 2.03 -6.62 1.29
N GLY A 288 2.73 -7.02 0.22
CA GLY A 288 2.17 -7.81 -0.87
C GLY A 288 1.62 -9.16 -0.42
N MET A 289 2.36 -9.87 0.44
CA MET A 289 1.91 -11.11 1.08
C MET A 289 0.65 -10.89 1.93
N LEU A 290 0.63 -9.86 2.78
CA LEU A 290 -0.55 -9.54 3.61
C LEU A 290 -1.77 -9.21 2.77
N GLY A 291 -1.60 -8.38 1.72
CA GLY A 291 -2.67 -8.03 0.80
C GLY A 291 -3.29 -9.27 0.14
N ALA A 292 -2.44 -10.16 -0.39
CA ALA A 292 -2.89 -11.39 -1.03
C ALA A 292 -3.62 -12.34 -0.05
N ALA A 293 -3.10 -12.46 1.18
CA ALA A 293 -3.72 -13.27 2.22
C ALA A 293 -5.08 -12.71 2.67
N LEU A 294 -5.21 -11.38 2.81
CA LEU A 294 -6.48 -10.71 3.10
C LEU A 294 -7.50 -10.96 1.99
N SER A 295 -7.10 -10.85 0.72
CA SER A 295 -7.96 -11.09 -0.44
C SER A 295 -8.46 -12.53 -0.51
N SER A 296 -7.62 -13.49 -0.12
CA SER A 296 -7.94 -14.92 -0.10
C SER A 296 -8.74 -15.34 1.15
N GLY A 297 -8.87 -14.46 2.15
CA GLY A 297 -9.48 -14.79 3.44
C GLY A 297 -8.62 -15.66 4.36
N ASP A 298 -7.32 -15.79 4.06
CA ASP A 298 -6.38 -16.57 4.88
C ASP A 298 -6.08 -15.89 6.23
N ILE A 299 -6.26 -14.57 6.31
CA ILE A 299 -6.15 -13.76 7.52
C ILE A 299 -7.28 -12.74 7.62
N SER A 300 -7.69 -12.43 8.84
CA SER A 300 -8.58 -11.31 9.17
C SER A 300 -7.84 -9.96 9.17
N PRO A 301 -8.57 -8.83 9.08
CA PRO A 301 -8.00 -7.50 9.28
C PRO A 301 -7.22 -7.36 10.60
N ARG A 302 -7.77 -7.86 11.72
CA ARG A 302 -7.04 -7.84 13.01
C ARG A 302 -5.75 -8.63 12.95
N GLN A 303 -5.75 -9.83 12.38
CA GLN A 303 -4.53 -10.61 12.21
C GLN A 303 -3.49 -9.88 11.34
N ALA A 304 -3.92 -9.21 10.26
CA ALA A 304 -3.02 -8.39 9.45
C ALA A 304 -2.40 -7.25 10.28
N ALA A 305 -3.21 -6.49 11.02
CA ALA A 305 -2.73 -5.41 11.88
C ALA A 305 -1.77 -5.90 12.97
N ASP A 306 -2.10 -7.00 13.65
CA ASP A 306 -1.28 -7.55 14.72
C ASP A 306 0.03 -8.16 14.19
N LEU A 307 -0.02 -8.82 13.03
CA LEU A 307 1.14 -9.39 12.37
C LEU A 307 2.08 -8.29 11.90
N THR A 308 1.56 -7.19 11.32
CA THR A 308 2.35 -6.00 11.00
C THR A 308 2.95 -5.40 12.27
N LYS A 309 2.17 -5.23 13.34
CA LYS A 309 2.71 -4.71 14.61
C LYS A 309 3.87 -5.54 15.12
N TRP A 310 3.75 -6.86 15.11
CA TRP A 310 4.84 -7.74 15.46
C TRP A 310 6.04 -7.59 14.54
N ALA A 311 5.81 -7.66 13.22
CA ALA A 311 6.87 -7.62 12.23
C ALA A 311 7.72 -6.34 12.35
N TYR A 312 7.06 -5.24 12.65
CA TYR A 312 7.61 -3.89 12.61
C TYR A 312 8.19 -3.47 13.94
N THR A 313 7.86 -4.11 15.07
CA THR A 313 8.42 -3.72 16.38
C THR A 313 9.64 -4.57 16.76
N LYS A 314 10.54 -4.02 17.59
CA LYS A 314 11.71 -4.76 18.11
C LYS A 314 11.29 -5.70 19.24
N HIS A 315 11.68 -6.98 19.17
CA HIS A 315 11.34 -8.01 20.17
C HIS A 315 12.58 -8.69 20.75
N GLY A 316 12.50 -9.15 21.99
CA GLY A 316 13.52 -9.99 22.64
C GLY A 316 13.34 -11.51 22.42
N GLY A 317 12.36 -11.93 21.61
CA GLY A 317 12.00 -13.33 21.35
C GLY A 317 12.10 -13.74 19.88
N THR A 318 11.23 -14.65 19.42
CA THR A 318 11.15 -15.11 18.01
C THR A 318 11.07 -13.91 17.07
N GLN A 319 12.08 -13.79 16.23
CA GLN A 319 12.18 -12.69 15.28
C GLN A 319 11.25 -12.93 14.08
N PRO A 320 10.63 -11.86 13.53
CA PRO A 320 9.89 -11.99 12.30
C PRO A 320 10.80 -12.50 11.18
N PRO A 321 10.31 -13.40 10.31
CA PRO A 321 11.12 -14.04 9.28
C PRO A 321 11.33 -13.12 8.07
N TRP A 322 11.88 -11.92 8.32
CA TRP A 322 12.28 -10.93 7.30
C TRP A 322 13.27 -11.46 6.26
N GLY A 323 13.84 -12.65 6.49
CA GLY A 323 14.92 -13.22 5.70
C GLY A 323 16.30 -12.70 6.14
N ALA A 324 17.36 -13.40 5.74
CA ALA A 324 18.74 -12.97 6.00
C ALA A 324 19.38 -12.40 4.73
N GLU A 325 20.17 -11.33 4.87
CA GLU A 325 21.17 -10.96 3.88
C GLU A 325 22.16 -12.13 3.72
N ASN A 326 22.25 -12.71 2.52
CA ASN A 326 23.46 -13.48 2.22
C ASN A 326 24.57 -12.51 1.79
N ILE A 327 25.81 -12.93 2.05
CA ILE A 327 27.06 -12.18 1.85
C ILE A 327 27.28 -11.80 0.36
N ALA A 328 26.47 -12.33 -0.55
CA ALA A 328 26.58 -12.12 -2.00
C ALA A 328 25.53 -11.15 -2.57
N GLY A 329 24.70 -10.51 -1.74
CA GLY A 329 23.66 -9.60 -2.22
C GLY A 329 22.61 -10.27 -3.12
N LYS A 330 22.51 -11.61 -3.09
CA LYS A 330 21.44 -12.32 -3.80
C LYS A 330 20.15 -12.13 -3.02
N PHE A 331 19.17 -11.53 -3.70
CA PHE A 331 17.80 -11.34 -3.23
C PHE A 331 17.26 -12.54 -2.45
N LEU A 332 16.48 -12.22 -1.41
CA LEU A 332 15.61 -13.17 -0.72
C LEU A 332 14.70 -13.85 -1.73
N ASP A 333 14.52 -15.16 -1.61
CA ASP A 333 13.50 -15.90 -2.36
C ASP A 333 12.11 -15.51 -1.78
N PRO A 334 11.31 -14.70 -2.50
CA PRO A 334 10.08 -14.16 -1.93
C PRO A 334 9.05 -15.26 -1.67
N ASP A 335 9.14 -16.41 -2.35
CA ASP A 335 8.23 -17.53 -2.14
C ASP A 335 8.60 -18.35 -0.89
N LYS A 336 9.90 -18.37 -0.52
CA LYS A 336 10.36 -19.00 0.71
C LYS A 336 10.23 -18.11 1.95
N HIS A 337 10.45 -16.81 1.80
CA HIS A 337 10.54 -15.91 2.97
C HIS A 337 9.24 -15.16 3.27
N TYR A 338 8.35 -15.00 2.29
CA TYR A 338 7.09 -14.26 2.47
C TYR A 338 5.88 -15.17 2.23
N ASN A 339 5.86 -16.28 2.95
CA ASN A 339 4.74 -17.20 3.00
C ASN A 339 3.87 -16.92 4.23
N ILE A 340 2.59 -16.59 4.02
CA ILE A 340 1.72 -16.20 5.13
C ILE A 340 1.59 -17.28 6.21
N LYS A 341 1.63 -18.57 5.84
CA LYS A 341 1.51 -19.67 6.81
C LYS A 341 2.72 -19.72 7.74
N ASP A 342 3.92 -19.50 7.20
CA ASP A 342 5.15 -19.49 7.99
C ASP A 342 5.22 -18.26 8.90
N TRP A 343 4.79 -17.10 8.40
CA TRP A 343 4.68 -15.87 9.20
C TRP A 343 3.68 -16.02 10.34
N LEU A 344 2.50 -16.58 10.08
CA LEU A 344 1.49 -16.86 11.12
C LEU A 344 1.94 -17.92 12.12
N LYS A 345 2.73 -18.91 11.68
CA LYS A 345 3.32 -19.91 12.58
C LYS A 345 4.32 -19.23 13.51
N ALA A 346 5.28 -18.48 12.97
CA ALA A 346 6.27 -17.76 13.76
C ALA A 346 5.63 -16.72 14.71
N TYR A 347 4.55 -16.07 14.28
CA TYR A 347 3.76 -15.16 15.11
C TYR A 347 3.04 -15.86 16.27
N ARG A 348 2.63 -17.12 16.11
CA ARG A 348 1.99 -17.91 17.16
C ARG A 348 3.02 -18.47 18.15
N ASP A 349 4.11 -19.03 17.63
CA ASP A 349 5.20 -19.63 18.42
C ASP A 349 5.92 -18.62 19.35
N ARG A 350 5.65 -17.32 19.23
CA ARG A 350 6.16 -16.28 20.16
C ARG A 350 5.29 -16.10 21.41
N GLN A 351 4.04 -16.57 21.37
CA GLN A 351 3.05 -16.39 22.43
C GLN A 351 3.10 -17.51 23.47
N ASP A 352 3.79 -18.59 23.14
CA ASP A 352 4.15 -19.71 24.01
C ASP A 352 5.58 -19.53 24.55
#